data_AF-A0A7S3TN80-F1
#
_entry.id   AF-A0A7S3TN80-F1
#
_cell.length_a   1.000
_cell.length_b   1.000
_cell.length_c   1.000
_cell.angle_alpha   90.00
_cell.angle_beta   90.00
_cell.angle_gamma   90.00
#
_symmetry.space_group_name_H-M   'P 1'
#
loop_
_entity.id
_entity.type
_entity.pdbx_description
1 polymer ?
#
loop_
_entity_poly.entity_id
_entity_poly.type
_entity_poly.pdbx_seq_one_letter_code
_entity_poly.pdbx_strand_id
1 'polypeptide(L)'
;GGGGGGGGGAGWSAGGVPCVGFVGNGVTPTNHLAIEWFLDQVWPGLRAKVPGLRLRLVGLRPDDRPKKLRGEGCAQRGSGGARCGWAWGTRFAGREEESGIDSLGFLSEQDMRAELTSWRAMVVPILHSTGVNTKLLPALQWGVPIVLTSVAATPLAIPADGSVALIADDDAAFERHLCRVLLEPQVRLSLAAASSAHWQRLLADDREAADVASLMQLACSVRAAPEESRPLPLPHSPRGAGRALVEGLQAARPHARSRCFAQGERRQQGAPAVLVALHGSSGGEA
;
A
#
# COMPACT_ATOMS: atom_id res chain seq x y z
N GLY A 1 12.81 -30.11 -29.59
CA GLY A 1 13.74 -29.59 -28.58
C GLY A 1 13.89 -28.10 -28.82
N GLY A 2 13.87 -27.21 -27.84
CA GLY A 2 14.08 -27.36 -26.42
C GLY A 2 15.06 -26.27 -25.97
N GLY A 3 14.63 -25.45 -24.99
CA GLY A 3 15.46 -24.57 -24.15
C GLY A 3 15.81 -23.20 -24.75
N GLY A 4 15.82 -22.09 -24.03
CA GLY A 4 15.57 -21.75 -22.61
C GLY A 4 15.51 -20.22 -22.55
N GLY A 5 14.66 -19.58 -21.76
CA GLY A 5 14.77 -19.58 -20.30
C GLY A 5 15.78 -18.51 -19.84
N GLY A 6 15.62 -17.26 -20.27
CA GLY A 6 16.41 -16.12 -19.79
C GLY A 6 15.66 -15.40 -18.66
N GLY A 7 16.02 -15.70 -17.42
CA GLY A 7 15.51 -15.01 -16.24
C GLY A 7 15.86 -13.53 -16.30
N GLY A 8 14.83 -12.67 -16.28
CA GLY A 8 14.97 -11.22 -16.17
C GLY A 8 15.43 -10.84 -14.78
N GLY A 9 16.73 -10.94 -14.52
CA GLY A 9 17.37 -10.28 -13.40
C GLY A 9 17.18 -8.77 -13.56
N ALA A 10 16.63 -8.11 -12.54
CA ALA A 10 16.55 -6.67 -12.49
C ALA A 10 17.94 -6.08 -12.79
N GLY A 11 18.10 -5.44 -13.94
CA GLY A 11 19.35 -4.83 -14.36
C GLY A 11 19.54 -3.51 -13.64
N TRP A 12 20.29 -3.51 -12.55
CA TRP A 12 20.62 -2.30 -11.82
C TRP A 12 21.78 -1.61 -12.53
N SER A 13 21.54 -0.47 -13.15
CA SER A 13 22.61 0.32 -13.77
C SER A 13 23.49 0.96 -12.69
N ALA A 14 24.78 0.62 -12.70
CA ALA A 14 25.75 1.04 -11.69
C ALA A 14 26.03 2.57 -11.64
N GLY A 15 25.44 3.36 -12.55
CA GLY A 15 25.66 4.80 -12.70
C GLY A 15 24.48 5.71 -12.31
N GLY A 16 23.36 5.16 -11.84
CA GLY A 16 22.20 5.95 -11.42
C GLY A 16 22.38 6.58 -10.03
N VAL A 17 21.90 7.81 -9.86
CA VAL A 17 21.82 8.47 -8.55
C VAL A 17 21.04 7.57 -7.59
N PRO A 18 21.58 7.21 -6.41
CA PRO A 18 20.87 6.35 -5.46
C PRO A 18 19.55 6.97 -5.06
N CYS A 19 18.48 6.17 -5.09
CA CYS A 19 17.18 6.59 -4.62
C CYS A 19 16.54 5.57 -3.69
N VAL A 20 15.74 6.10 -2.76
CA VAL A 20 14.77 5.34 -1.96
C VAL A 20 13.39 5.94 -2.22
N GLY A 21 12.32 5.19 -2.00
CA GLY A 21 11.00 5.72 -2.33
C GLY A 21 9.86 5.22 -1.46
N PHE A 22 8.76 5.96 -1.53
CA PHE A 22 7.51 5.67 -0.86
C PHE A 22 6.35 5.81 -1.85
N VAL A 23 5.40 4.88 -1.77
CA VAL A 23 4.14 4.93 -2.52
C VAL A 23 3.01 5.15 -1.53
N GLY A 24 2.19 6.18 -1.74
CA GLY A 24 1.03 6.41 -0.92
C GLY A 24 0.17 7.61 -1.31
N ASN A 25 -0.97 7.70 -0.64
CA ASN A 25 -1.85 8.87 -0.72
C ASN A 25 -1.57 9.79 0.47
N GLY A 26 -0.97 10.93 0.22
CA GLY A 26 -0.62 11.94 1.23
C GLY A 26 -1.82 12.66 1.86
N VAL A 27 -3.04 12.50 1.31
CA VAL A 27 -4.27 12.95 1.99
C VAL A 27 -4.61 12.04 3.18
N THR A 28 -4.15 10.78 3.15
CA THR A 28 -4.28 9.88 4.30
C THR A 28 -3.34 10.34 5.41
N PRO A 29 -3.83 10.72 6.61
CA PRO A 29 -2.99 11.30 7.66
C PRO A 29 -1.81 10.41 8.07
N THR A 30 -2.02 9.09 8.13
CA THR A 30 -0.96 8.13 8.48
C THR A 30 0.20 8.13 7.49
N ASN A 31 -0.04 8.40 6.21
CA ASN A 31 1.01 8.52 5.19
C ASN A 31 1.78 9.84 5.32
N HIS A 32 1.07 10.95 5.57
CA HIS A 32 1.69 12.25 5.76
C HIS A 32 2.57 12.27 7.00
N LEU A 33 2.02 11.86 8.16
CA LEU A 33 2.76 11.81 9.43
C LEU A 33 3.99 10.89 9.35
N ALA A 34 3.89 9.78 8.61
CA ALA A 34 5.01 8.87 8.38
C ALA A 34 6.15 9.54 7.58
N ILE A 35 5.80 10.26 6.51
CA ILE A 35 6.80 10.97 5.70
C ILE A 35 7.35 12.19 6.42
N GLU A 36 6.53 12.93 7.16
CA GLU A 36 6.95 14.04 8.02
C GLU A 36 7.99 13.56 9.04
N TRP A 37 7.70 12.50 9.80
CA TRP A 37 8.64 11.90 10.74
C TRP A 37 9.93 11.45 10.05
N PHE A 38 9.82 10.75 8.91
CA PHE A 38 11.00 10.25 8.19
C PHE A 38 11.90 11.39 7.71
N LEU A 39 11.29 12.46 7.20
CA LEU A 39 12.00 13.64 6.75
C LEU A 39 12.68 14.35 7.92
N ASP A 40 12.03 14.52 9.07
CA ASP A 40 12.65 15.23 10.19
C ASP A 40 13.73 14.40 10.91
N GLN A 41 13.50 13.11 11.11
CA GLN A 41 14.35 12.27 11.97
C GLN A 41 15.42 11.49 11.19
N VAL A 42 15.11 10.97 10.00
CA VAL A 42 15.97 10.00 9.31
C VAL A 42 16.70 10.62 8.11
N TRP A 43 15.99 11.40 7.30
CA TRP A 43 16.50 11.97 6.05
C TRP A 43 17.79 12.80 6.20
N PRO A 44 17.98 13.64 7.25
CA PRO A 44 19.20 14.43 7.44
C PRO A 44 20.46 13.57 7.53
N GLY A 45 20.41 12.52 8.36
CA GLY A 45 21.54 11.63 8.58
C GLY A 45 21.87 10.80 7.34
N LEU A 46 20.84 10.29 6.66
CA LEU A 46 21.01 9.58 5.39
C LEU A 46 21.67 10.44 4.32
N ARG A 47 21.23 11.69 4.13
CA ARG A 47 21.83 12.60 3.14
C ARG A 47 23.27 12.97 3.48
N ALA A 48 23.62 13.05 4.75
CA ALA A 48 24.99 13.27 5.18
C ALA A 48 25.90 12.07 4.86
N LYS A 49 25.39 10.84 5.05
CA LYS A 49 26.13 9.59 4.81
C LYS A 49 26.17 9.19 3.33
N VAL A 50 25.15 9.54 2.55
CA VAL A 50 25.04 9.23 1.11
C VAL A 50 24.76 10.52 0.34
N PRO A 51 25.80 11.31 0.02
CA PRO A 51 25.64 12.51 -0.78
C PRO A 51 24.99 12.21 -2.14
N GLY A 52 24.01 13.03 -2.52
CA GLY A 52 23.25 12.85 -3.76
C GLY A 52 22.07 11.87 -3.68
N LEU A 53 21.83 11.21 -2.53
CA LEU A 53 20.64 10.38 -2.32
C LEU A 53 19.35 11.15 -2.61
N ARG A 54 18.42 10.53 -3.34
CA ARG A 54 17.09 11.08 -3.63
C ARG A 54 15.97 10.27 -2.99
N LEU A 55 14.98 10.96 -2.44
CA LEU A 55 13.73 10.39 -1.95
C LEU A 55 12.65 10.56 -3.03
N ARG A 56 12.04 9.47 -3.46
CA ARG A 56 11.05 9.43 -4.54
C ARG A 56 9.66 9.19 -3.94
N LEU A 57 8.77 10.17 -4.07
CA LEU A 57 7.44 10.12 -3.48
C LEU A 57 6.38 10.00 -4.57
N VAL A 58 5.76 8.81 -4.65
CA VAL A 58 4.76 8.45 -5.65
C VAL A 58 3.37 8.52 -5.04
N GLY A 59 2.44 9.14 -5.77
CA GLY A 59 1.03 9.25 -5.43
C GLY A 59 0.58 10.69 -5.14
N LEU A 60 -0.63 10.80 -4.58
CA LEU A 60 -1.26 12.08 -4.27
C LEU A 60 -0.51 12.77 -3.13
N ARG A 61 -0.21 14.06 -3.28
CA ARG A 61 0.47 14.85 -2.24
C ARG A 61 -0.54 15.28 -1.17
N PRO A 62 -0.10 15.47 0.09
CA PRO A 62 -0.90 16.18 1.08
C PRO A 62 -1.30 17.56 0.56
N ASP A 63 -2.57 17.93 0.69
CA ASP A 63 -3.06 19.25 0.26
C ASP A 63 -4.33 19.66 0.99
N ASP A 64 -4.17 20.50 2.00
CA ASP A 64 -5.26 21.12 2.77
C ASP A 64 -5.82 22.38 2.10
N ARG A 65 -5.19 22.87 1.00
CA ARG A 65 -5.57 24.15 0.42
C ARG A 65 -7.04 24.18 -0.03
N PRO A 66 -7.72 25.32 0.16
CA PRO A 66 -9.00 25.60 -0.46
C PRO A 66 -8.97 25.33 -1.97
N LYS A 67 -10.06 24.83 -2.55
CA LYS A 67 -10.17 24.49 -3.99
C LYS A 67 -9.66 25.62 -4.90
N LYS A 68 -9.95 26.89 -4.58
CA LYS A 68 -9.54 28.08 -5.34
C LYS A 68 -8.02 28.30 -5.42
N LEU A 69 -7.26 27.70 -4.51
CA LEU A 69 -5.78 27.82 -4.43
C LEU A 69 -5.08 26.54 -4.91
N ARG A 70 -5.82 25.53 -5.38
CA ARG A 70 -5.24 24.29 -5.92
C ARG A 70 -4.65 24.60 -7.29
N GLY A 71 -3.32 24.50 -7.41
CA GLY A 71 -2.56 24.82 -8.63
C GLY A 71 -1.47 25.88 -8.43
N GLU A 72 -1.56 26.66 -7.35
CA GLU A 72 -0.48 27.56 -6.92
C GLU A 72 0.73 26.74 -6.41
N GLY A 73 1.94 27.28 -6.48
CA GLY A 73 3.13 26.61 -5.94
C GLY A 73 3.13 26.60 -4.41
N CYS A 74 3.44 25.47 -3.76
CA CYS A 74 3.45 25.37 -2.29
C CYS A 74 4.46 26.34 -1.63
N ALA A 75 5.57 26.67 -2.30
CA ALA A 75 6.59 27.62 -1.84
C ALA A 75 6.20 29.10 -2.00
N GLN A 76 5.14 29.43 -2.74
CA GLN A 76 4.80 30.83 -3.08
C GLN A 76 4.09 31.60 -1.96
N ARG A 77 4.00 31.05 -0.74
CA ARG A 77 3.46 31.75 0.43
C ARG A 77 4.50 31.85 1.53
N GLY A 78 4.83 33.08 1.90
CA GLY A 78 5.73 33.41 3.00
C GLY A 78 5.38 32.68 4.30
N SER A 79 6.39 32.01 4.85
CA SER A 79 6.68 31.81 6.28
C SER A 79 5.58 31.40 7.28
N GLY A 80 4.39 30.90 6.90
CA GLY A 80 3.39 30.61 7.94
C GLY A 80 2.14 29.78 7.66
N GLY A 81 1.94 29.09 6.52
CA GLY A 81 0.66 28.36 6.39
C GLY A 81 0.31 27.60 5.12
N ALA A 82 1.22 27.37 4.17
CA ALA A 82 0.90 26.50 3.05
C ALA A 82 0.94 25.03 3.51
N ARG A 83 -0.26 24.51 3.75
CA ARG A 83 -0.50 23.15 4.20
C ARG A 83 -0.55 22.15 3.03
N CYS A 84 0.51 22.10 2.22
CA CYS A 84 0.56 21.27 1.02
C CYS A 84 1.97 20.76 0.68
N GLY A 85 2.02 19.67 -0.09
CA GLY A 85 3.27 19.00 -0.44
C GLY A 85 3.65 17.95 0.60
N TRP A 86 4.56 17.05 0.22
CA TRP A 86 4.97 15.94 1.07
C TRP A 86 5.83 16.37 2.27
N ALA A 87 6.57 17.47 2.13
CA ALA A 87 7.49 17.94 3.16
C ALA A 87 6.94 19.08 4.02
N TRP A 88 5.69 19.51 3.79
CA TRP A 88 5.06 20.45 4.73
C TRP A 88 5.01 19.81 6.13
N GLY A 89 5.32 20.60 7.16
CA GLY A 89 5.52 20.16 8.54
C GLY A 89 7.00 20.13 8.92
N THR A 90 7.87 19.97 7.93
CA THR A 90 9.32 19.79 8.09
C THR A 90 10.10 21.03 7.67
N ARG A 91 11.40 21.06 8.01
CA ARG A 91 12.35 22.09 7.56
C ARG A 91 12.60 22.13 6.04
N PHE A 92 12.12 21.13 5.30
CA PHE A 92 12.30 20.99 3.85
C PHE A 92 11.12 21.55 3.04
N ALA A 93 10.06 22.00 3.70
CA ALA A 93 8.91 22.60 3.05
C ALA A 93 9.33 23.77 2.13
N GLY A 94 8.92 23.71 0.86
CA GLY A 94 9.23 24.71 -0.16
C GLY A 94 10.65 24.65 -0.73
N ARG A 95 11.49 23.70 -0.27
CA ARG A 95 12.84 23.42 -0.80
C ARG A 95 13.03 21.92 -1.05
N GLU A 96 11.97 21.20 -1.39
CA GLU A 96 11.97 19.75 -1.50
C GLU A 96 13.00 19.26 -2.52
N GLU A 97 13.02 19.84 -3.72
CA GLU A 97 13.89 19.41 -4.81
C GLU A 97 15.39 19.63 -4.50
N GLU A 98 15.74 20.81 -3.96
CA GLU A 98 17.10 21.11 -3.44
C GLU A 98 17.48 20.14 -2.31
N SER A 99 16.48 19.74 -1.54
CA SER A 99 16.58 18.78 -0.44
C SER A 99 16.52 17.32 -0.91
N GLY A 100 16.57 17.06 -2.22
CA GLY A 100 16.66 15.73 -2.80
C GLY A 100 15.36 14.93 -2.68
N ILE A 101 14.23 15.62 -2.51
CA ILE A 101 12.90 15.04 -2.34
C ILE A 101 12.11 15.32 -3.61
N ASP A 102 11.85 14.27 -4.39
CA ASP A 102 11.19 14.37 -5.68
C ASP A 102 9.74 13.89 -5.56
N SER A 103 8.80 14.75 -5.90
CA SER A 103 7.36 14.43 -5.91
C SER A 103 6.89 14.06 -7.30
N LEU A 104 6.60 12.77 -7.54
CA LEU A 104 6.33 12.24 -8.88
C LEU A 104 4.85 12.27 -9.27
N GLY A 105 3.94 12.36 -8.30
CA GLY A 105 2.51 12.28 -8.57
C GLY A 105 2.09 10.85 -8.93
N PHE A 106 1.00 10.72 -9.70
CA PHE A 106 0.53 9.42 -10.16
C PHE A 106 1.35 8.94 -11.36
N LEU A 107 1.68 7.65 -11.35
CA LEU A 107 2.39 6.99 -12.43
C LEU A 107 1.48 5.97 -13.10
N SER A 108 1.68 5.73 -14.39
CA SER A 108 1.09 4.58 -15.07
C SER A 108 1.64 3.28 -14.48
N GLU A 109 1.01 2.13 -14.75
CA GLU A 109 1.52 0.83 -14.28
C GLU A 109 2.95 0.55 -14.79
N GLN A 110 3.19 0.87 -16.07
CA GLN A 110 4.50 0.68 -16.70
C GLN A 110 5.56 1.58 -16.05
N ASP A 111 5.23 2.86 -15.83
CA ASP A 111 6.15 3.82 -15.19
C ASP A 111 6.37 3.47 -13.71
N MET A 112 5.33 2.99 -13.02
CA MET A 112 5.43 2.55 -11.63
C MET A 112 6.41 1.41 -11.49
N ARG A 113 6.37 0.41 -12.38
CA ARG A 113 7.33 -0.70 -12.35
C ARG A 113 8.76 -0.22 -12.60
N ALA A 114 8.96 0.61 -13.62
CA ALA A 114 10.28 1.15 -13.93
C ALA A 114 10.84 1.99 -12.77
N GLU A 115 10.01 2.83 -12.15
CA GLU A 115 10.41 3.66 -11.01
C GLU A 115 10.72 2.81 -9.77
N LEU A 116 9.83 1.90 -9.36
CA LEU A 116 10.04 1.10 -8.14
C LEU A 116 11.28 0.20 -8.25
N THR A 117 11.52 -0.40 -9.41
CA THR A 117 12.70 -1.27 -9.63
C THR A 117 14.01 -0.49 -9.71
N SER A 118 13.96 0.84 -9.87
CA SER A 118 15.15 1.70 -9.76
C SER A 118 15.55 1.99 -8.31
N TRP A 119 14.65 1.80 -7.35
CA TRP A 119 14.88 2.14 -5.95
C TRP A 119 15.82 1.14 -5.29
N ARG A 120 16.78 1.65 -4.51
CA ARG A 120 17.60 0.83 -3.61
C ARG A 120 16.78 0.24 -2.47
N ALA A 121 15.76 0.96 -2.01
CA ALA A 121 14.81 0.48 -1.01
C ALA A 121 13.47 1.23 -1.13
N MET A 122 12.38 0.53 -0.84
CA MET A 122 11.12 1.16 -0.43
C MET A 122 11.19 1.46 1.08
N VAL A 123 10.85 2.68 1.46
CA VAL A 123 10.72 3.10 2.87
C VAL A 123 9.25 3.08 3.25
N VAL A 124 8.89 2.47 4.39
CA VAL A 124 7.51 2.46 4.90
C VAL A 124 7.50 2.78 6.41
N PRO A 125 7.67 4.07 6.78
CA PRO A 125 7.78 4.51 8.18
C PRO A 125 6.42 4.72 8.87
N ILE A 126 5.50 3.77 8.72
CA ILE A 126 4.11 3.92 9.21
C ILE A 126 4.04 3.66 10.72
N LEU A 127 3.73 4.68 11.51
CA LEU A 127 3.65 4.59 12.98
C LEU A 127 2.30 4.06 13.49
N HIS A 128 1.25 4.24 12.69
CA HIS A 128 -0.11 3.76 12.99
C HIS A 128 -0.74 3.19 11.74
N SER A 129 -1.20 1.93 11.80
CA SER A 129 -1.89 1.27 10.69
C SER A 129 -3.32 0.90 11.07
N THR A 130 -4.26 1.13 10.15
CA THR A 130 -5.67 0.71 10.27
C THR A 130 -6.07 -0.26 9.15
N GLY A 131 -5.12 -0.75 8.34
CA GLY A 131 -5.40 -1.59 7.19
C GLY A 131 -4.20 -2.40 6.68
N VAL A 132 -4.35 -3.00 5.51
CA VAL A 132 -3.47 -4.08 4.98
C VAL A 132 -2.13 -3.59 4.40
N ASN A 133 -1.73 -2.32 4.57
CA ASN A 133 -0.48 -1.76 4.01
C ASN A 133 -0.13 -2.24 2.58
N THR A 134 -1.13 -2.22 1.69
CA THR A 134 -1.06 -2.76 0.32
C THR A 134 0.03 -2.13 -0.55
N LYS A 135 0.57 -0.97 -0.15
CA LYS A 135 1.75 -0.33 -0.75
C LYS A 135 3.00 -1.22 -0.76
N LEU A 136 3.05 -2.24 0.12
CA LEU A 136 4.13 -3.21 0.17
C LEU A 136 4.05 -4.21 -0.99
N LEU A 137 2.86 -4.48 -1.54
CA LEU A 137 2.65 -5.54 -2.51
C LEU A 137 3.48 -5.36 -3.80
N PRO A 138 3.58 -4.16 -4.42
CA PRO A 138 4.44 -3.98 -5.60
C PRO A 138 5.92 -4.19 -5.30
N ALA A 139 6.38 -3.79 -4.10
CA ALA A 139 7.77 -4.01 -3.69
C ALA A 139 8.07 -5.50 -3.49
N LEU A 140 7.15 -6.24 -2.86
CA LEU A 140 7.21 -7.69 -2.74
C LEU A 140 7.22 -8.36 -4.13
N GLN A 141 6.26 -7.99 -4.98
CA GLN A 141 6.10 -8.55 -6.32
C GLN A 141 7.34 -8.37 -7.20
N TRP A 142 7.98 -7.19 -7.15
CA TRP A 142 9.11 -6.86 -8.02
C TRP A 142 10.47 -6.95 -7.34
N GLY A 143 10.52 -7.44 -6.10
CA GLY A 143 11.79 -7.66 -5.39
C GLY A 143 12.51 -6.37 -5.03
N VAL A 144 11.78 -5.32 -4.67
CA VAL A 144 12.36 -4.10 -4.12
C VAL A 144 12.63 -4.35 -2.64
N PRO A 145 13.86 -4.12 -2.12
CA PRO A 145 14.14 -4.21 -0.70
C PRO A 145 13.26 -3.26 0.10
N ILE A 146 12.82 -3.67 1.28
CA ILE A 146 11.89 -2.89 2.10
C ILE A 146 12.52 -2.61 3.48
N VAL A 147 12.45 -1.36 3.91
CA VAL A 147 12.70 -0.96 5.31
C VAL A 147 11.43 -0.32 5.85
N LEU A 148 10.89 -0.89 6.94
CA LEU A 148 9.56 -0.55 7.45
C LEU A 148 9.48 -0.70 8.97
N THR A 149 8.46 -0.10 9.58
CA THR A 149 8.13 -0.33 10.99
C THR A 149 7.48 -1.70 11.21
N SER A 150 7.53 -2.22 12.43
CA SER A 150 6.81 -3.43 12.84
C SER A 150 5.30 -3.29 12.65
N VAL A 151 4.76 -2.09 12.90
CA VAL A 151 3.36 -1.72 12.64
C VAL A 151 3.01 -1.85 11.15
N ALA A 152 3.93 -1.46 10.26
CA ALA A 152 3.73 -1.59 8.82
C ALA A 152 3.78 -3.06 8.35
N ALA A 153 4.65 -3.86 8.97
CA ALA A 153 4.93 -5.25 8.61
C ALA A 153 3.79 -6.22 8.94
N THR A 154 3.14 -6.01 10.10
CA THR A 154 2.18 -6.95 10.69
C THR A 154 1.03 -7.36 9.75
N PRO A 155 0.34 -6.44 9.03
CA PRO A 155 -0.84 -6.81 8.23
C PRO A 155 -0.59 -7.76 7.06
N LEU A 156 0.66 -7.91 6.63
CA LEU A 156 1.07 -8.84 5.56
C LEU A 156 1.96 -9.97 6.08
N ALA A 157 1.97 -10.21 7.40
CA ALA A 157 2.76 -11.26 8.03
C ALA A 157 4.26 -11.25 7.64
N ILE A 158 4.82 -10.05 7.44
CA ILE A 158 6.25 -9.89 7.16
C ILE A 158 7.04 -10.28 8.43
N PRO A 159 7.94 -11.28 8.36
CA PRO A 159 8.70 -11.71 9.54
C PRO A 159 9.62 -10.60 10.09
N ALA A 160 9.70 -10.51 11.42
CA ALA A 160 10.51 -9.49 12.09
C ALA A 160 12.01 -9.83 12.20
N ASP A 161 12.42 -11.03 11.78
CA ASP A 161 13.81 -11.53 11.85
C ASP A 161 14.75 -10.93 10.80
N GLY A 162 14.25 -10.03 9.96
CA GLY A 162 15.04 -9.41 8.89
C GLY A 162 15.16 -10.27 7.63
N SER A 163 14.49 -11.43 7.56
CA SER A 163 14.63 -12.37 6.44
C SER A 163 14.01 -11.85 5.14
N VAL A 164 12.91 -11.10 5.22
CA VAL A 164 12.16 -10.58 4.05
C VAL A 164 12.36 -9.08 3.88
N ALA A 165 12.33 -8.34 5.00
CA ALA A 165 12.44 -6.89 5.06
C ALA A 165 13.12 -6.49 6.38
N LEU A 166 13.74 -5.31 6.43
CA LEU A 166 14.38 -4.83 7.65
C LEU A 166 13.41 -4.01 8.48
N ILE A 167 13.18 -4.44 9.72
CA ILE A 167 12.32 -3.74 10.68
C ILE A 167 13.09 -2.61 11.37
N ALA A 168 12.48 -1.44 11.44
CA ALA A 168 13.00 -0.28 12.15
C ALA A 168 11.86 0.50 12.81
N ASP A 169 11.85 0.56 14.13
CA ASP A 169 10.79 1.24 14.92
C ASP A 169 11.26 2.58 15.53
N ASP A 170 12.52 2.94 15.32
CA ASP A 170 13.12 4.21 15.71
C ASP A 170 14.00 4.76 14.57
N ASP A 171 14.39 6.03 14.71
CA ASP A 171 15.17 6.80 13.74
C ASP A 171 16.57 6.20 13.51
N ALA A 172 17.26 5.83 14.59
CA ALA A 172 18.59 5.24 14.53
C ALA A 172 18.60 3.88 13.80
N ALA A 173 17.59 3.04 14.03
CA ALA A 173 17.39 1.78 13.34
C ALA A 173 17.06 2.00 11.86
N PHE A 174 16.18 2.95 11.55
CA PHE A 174 15.81 3.27 10.17
C PHE A 174 17.03 3.72 9.37
N GLU A 175 17.80 4.64 9.93
CA GLU A 175 19.01 5.16 9.30
C GLU A 175 20.04 4.04 9.10
N ARG A 176 20.31 3.24 10.15
CA ARG A 176 21.25 2.11 10.08
C ARG A 176 20.84 1.11 9.00
N HIS A 177 19.58 0.69 8.96
CA HIS A 177 19.10 -0.29 7.98
C HIS A 177 19.11 0.28 6.56
N LEU A 178 18.74 1.54 6.36
CA LEU A 178 18.82 2.16 5.05
C LEU A 178 20.27 2.33 4.59
N CYS A 179 21.20 2.73 5.45
CA CYS A 179 22.62 2.75 5.12
C CYS A 179 23.12 1.37 4.68
N ARG A 180 22.76 0.29 5.38
CA ARG A 180 23.11 -1.07 4.99
C ARG A 180 22.59 -1.39 3.59
N VAL A 181 21.30 -1.16 3.32
CA VAL A 181 20.71 -1.45 1.99
C VAL A 181 21.33 -0.59 0.88
N LEU A 182 21.62 0.69 1.18
CA LEU A 182 22.20 1.63 0.24
C LEU A 182 23.64 1.28 -0.14
N LEU A 183 24.45 0.88 0.85
CA LEU A 183 25.91 0.75 0.76
C LEU A 183 26.39 -0.69 0.60
N GLU A 184 25.60 -1.70 0.97
CA GLU A 184 25.96 -3.12 0.90
C GLU A 184 25.15 -3.84 -0.20
N PRO A 185 25.72 -4.04 -1.41
CA PRO A 185 25.00 -4.71 -2.50
C PRO A 185 24.51 -6.12 -2.15
N GLN A 186 25.26 -6.87 -1.34
CA GLN A 186 24.91 -8.22 -0.92
C GLN A 186 23.63 -8.25 -0.07
N VAL A 187 23.48 -7.31 0.87
CA VAL A 187 22.27 -7.19 1.69
C VAL A 187 21.09 -6.84 0.80
N ARG A 188 21.29 -5.91 -0.13
CA ARG A 188 20.27 -5.46 -1.07
C ARG A 188 19.76 -6.57 -1.97
N LEU A 189 20.66 -7.35 -2.58
CA LEU A 189 20.32 -8.48 -3.46
C LEU A 189 19.62 -9.60 -2.68
N SER A 190 20.09 -9.89 -1.46
CA SER A 190 19.45 -10.88 -0.59
C SER A 190 18.01 -10.50 -0.24
N LEU A 191 17.79 -9.25 0.17
CA LEU A 191 16.45 -8.75 0.50
C LEU A 191 15.54 -8.69 -0.72
N ALA A 192 16.06 -8.29 -1.89
CA ALA A 192 15.30 -8.30 -3.14
C ALA A 192 14.77 -9.71 -3.46
N ALA A 193 15.64 -10.72 -3.39
CA ALA A 193 15.26 -12.12 -3.63
C ALA A 193 14.25 -12.62 -2.58
N ALA A 194 14.47 -12.32 -1.31
CA ALA A 194 13.57 -12.74 -0.23
C ALA A 194 12.20 -12.06 -0.30
N SER A 195 12.16 -10.79 -0.69
CA SER A 195 10.94 -10.00 -0.93
C SER A 195 10.07 -10.67 -2.01
N SER A 196 10.67 -11.03 -3.16
CA SER A 196 9.98 -11.78 -4.22
C SER A 196 9.56 -13.20 -3.81
N ALA A 197 10.38 -13.90 -3.02
CA ALA A 197 10.00 -15.21 -2.49
C ALA A 197 8.82 -15.14 -1.51
N HIS A 198 8.76 -14.08 -0.69
CA HIS A 198 7.62 -13.84 0.20
C HIS A 198 6.34 -13.52 -0.58
N TRP A 199 6.41 -12.74 -1.67
CA TRP A 199 5.27 -12.55 -2.57
C TRP A 199 4.71 -13.88 -3.11
N GLN A 200 5.57 -14.80 -3.53
CA GLN A 200 5.13 -16.12 -4.01
C GLN A 200 4.43 -16.93 -2.91
N ARG A 201 4.90 -16.83 -1.66
CA ARG A 201 4.24 -17.46 -0.51
C ARG A 201 2.86 -16.85 -0.25
N LEU A 202 2.73 -15.53 -0.22
CA LEU A 202 1.43 -14.87 -0.07
C LEU A 202 0.43 -15.30 -1.15
N LEU A 203 0.89 -15.46 -2.40
CA LEU A 203 0.04 -15.97 -3.49
C LEU A 203 -0.32 -17.46 -3.34
N ALA A 204 0.55 -18.28 -2.75
CA ALA A 204 0.27 -19.68 -2.48
C ALA A 204 -0.72 -19.82 -1.31
N ASP A 205 -0.48 -19.09 -0.23
CA ASP A 205 -1.32 -19.07 0.97
C ASP A 205 -2.72 -18.54 0.65
N ASP A 206 -2.86 -17.50 -0.19
CA ASP A 206 -4.17 -16.99 -0.64
C ASP A 206 -4.95 -18.02 -1.48
N ARG A 207 -4.24 -18.87 -2.25
CA ARG A 207 -4.88 -19.98 -2.98
C ARG A 207 -5.33 -21.10 -2.06
N GLU A 208 -4.59 -21.37 -0.99
CA GLU A 208 -4.97 -22.35 0.03
C GLU A 208 -6.09 -21.81 0.93
N ALA A 209 -6.08 -20.51 1.22
CA ALA A 209 -7.12 -19.78 1.96
C ALA A 209 -8.31 -19.35 1.09
N ALA A 210 -8.37 -19.75 -0.20
CA ALA A 210 -9.47 -19.49 -1.12
C ALA A 210 -10.74 -20.29 -0.76
N ASP A 211 -11.12 -20.29 0.51
CA ASP A 211 -12.41 -20.67 1.04
C ASP A 211 -13.43 -19.53 0.89
N VAL A 212 -13.06 -18.31 0.50
CA VAL A 212 -14.05 -17.24 0.28
C VAL A 212 -14.98 -17.58 -0.88
N ALA A 213 -14.45 -18.10 -1.99
CA ALA A 213 -15.27 -18.55 -3.11
C ALA A 213 -16.13 -19.77 -2.71
N SER A 214 -15.55 -20.71 -1.95
CA SER A 214 -16.25 -21.88 -1.42
C SER A 214 -17.35 -21.50 -0.42
N LEU A 215 -17.09 -20.55 0.48
CA LEU A 215 -18.04 -20.00 1.46
C LEU A 215 -19.12 -19.16 0.78
N MET A 216 -18.78 -18.37 -0.24
CA MET A 216 -19.76 -17.66 -1.05
C MET A 216 -20.62 -18.63 -1.87
N GLN A 217 -20.04 -19.70 -2.40
CA GLN A 217 -20.80 -20.77 -3.06
C GLN A 217 -21.68 -21.54 -2.08
N LEU A 218 -21.20 -21.83 -0.87
CA LEU A 218 -21.96 -22.47 0.21
C LEU A 218 -23.13 -21.59 0.66
N ALA A 219 -22.90 -20.28 0.84
CA ALA A 219 -23.94 -19.32 1.18
C ALA A 219 -24.99 -19.20 0.07
N CYS A 220 -24.57 -19.30 -1.20
CA CYS A 220 -25.47 -19.32 -2.34
C CYS A 220 -26.25 -20.64 -2.45
N SER A 221 -25.63 -21.79 -2.19
CA SER A 221 -26.27 -23.11 -2.28
C SER A 221 -27.28 -23.34 -1.16
N VAL A 222 -27.05 -22.81 0.06
CA VAL A 222 -28.02 -22.80 1.16
C VAL A 222 -29.31 -22.03 0.79
N ARG A 223 -29.23 -21.00 -0.06
CA ARG A 223 -30.42 -20.28 -0.56
C ARG A 223 -31.15 -21.03 -1.68
N ALA A 224 -30.46 -21.86 -2.45
CA ALA A 224 -31.00 -22.60 -3.58
C ALA A 224 -31.59 -23.99 -3.21
N ALA A 225 -31.41 -24.46 -1.97
CA ALA A 225 -32.00 -25.71 -1.50
C ALA A 225 -33.54 -25.65 -1.49
N PRO A 226 -34.25 -26.71 -1.94
CA PRO A 226 -35.71 -26.80 -1.84
C PRO A 226 -36.14 -26.69 -0.38
N GLU A 227 -37.28 -26.02 -0.16
CA GLU A 227 -37.75 -25.52 1.14
C GLU A 227 -37.75 -26.59 2.26
N GLU A 228 -37.97 -27.86 1.88
CA GLU A 228 -37.99 -29.05 2.74
C GLU A 228 -36.65 -29.43 3.36
N SER A 229 -35.53 -28.93 2.83
CA SER A 229 -34.16 -29.29 3.25
C SER A 229 -33.40 -28.14 3.92
N ARG A 230 -34.06 -26.99 4.14
CA ARG A 230 -33.49 -25.86 4.87
C ARG A 230 -33.48 -26.16 6.38
N PRO A 231 -32.40 -25.81 7.11
CA PRO A 231 -32.41 -25.87 8.57
C PRO A 231 -33.61 -25.08 9.11
N LEU A 232 -34.34 -25.66 10.05
CA LEU A 232 -35.44 -24.99 10.74
C LEU A 232 -34.95 -23.64 11.30
N PRO A 233 -35.76 -22.56 11.18
CA PRO A 233 -35.38 -21.27 11.74
C PRO A 233 -35.09 -21.41 13.23
N LEU A 234 -34.01 -20.77 13.69
CA LEU A 234 -33.66 -20.75 15.10
C LEU A 234 -34.87 -20.25 15.93
N PRO A 235 -35.15 -20.88 17.08
CA PRO A 235 -36.29 -20.49 17.90
C PRO A 235 -36.19 -19.01 18.28
N HIS A 236 -37.29 -18.28 18.10
CA HIS A 236 -37.37 -16.88 18.46
C HIS A 236 -37.08 -16.70 19.96
N SER A 237 -36.11 -15.84 20.27
CA SER A 237 -35.89 -15.39 21.65
C SER A 237 -37.15 -14.65 22.14
N PRO A 238 -37.67 -14.94 23.35
CA PRO A 238 -38.87 -14.31 23.87
C PRO A 238 -38.69 -12.78 23.99
N ARG A 239 -39.72 -12.03 23.60
CA ARG A 239 -39.70 -10.56 23.56
C ARG A 239 -39.52 -9.98 24.97
N GLY A 240 -38.37 -9.35 25.20
CA GLY A 240 -38.03 -8.66 26.45
C GLY A 240 -36.58 -8.14 26.55
N ALA A 241 -35.64 -8.67 25.76
CA ALA A 241 -34.22 -8.26 25.82
C ALA A 241 -33.80 -7.18 24.80
N GLY A 242 -34.75 -6.40 24.27
CA GLY A 242 -34.55 -5.51 23.10
C GLY A 242 -34.79 -4.01 23.33
N ARG A 243 -34.68 -3.50 24.57
CA ARG A 243 -34.51 -2.05 24.79
C ARG A 243 -33.10 -1.67 24.31
N ALA A 244 -32.97 -1.16 23.09
CA ALA A 244 -32.07 -0.05 22.72
C ALA A 244 -31.68 -0.01 21.22
N LEU A 245 -31.67 -1.12 20.46
CA LEU A 245 -30.85 -1.14 19.24
C LEU A 245 -31.52 -0.57 17.97
N VAL A 246 -32.85 -0.53 17.83
CA VAL A 246 -33.44 -0.30 16.49
C VAL A 246 -34.67 0.62 16.48
N GLU A 247 -34.79 1.53 17.45
CA GLU A 247 -35.74 2.66 17.32
C GLU A 247 -35.28 3.71 16.29
N GLY A 248 -34.06 3.60 15.71
CA GLY A 248 -33.51 4.59 14.78
C GLY A 248 -33.74 4.37 13.28
N LEU A 249 -34.22 3.21 12.82
CA LEU A 249 -34.25 2.89 11.37
C LEU A 249 -35.66 2.82 10.78
N GLN A 250 -36.54 3.70 11.27
CA GLN A 250 -37.92 3.87 10.80
C GLN A 250 -38.08 4.58 9.44
N ALA A 251 -37.03 4.83 8.64
CA ALA A 251 -37.19 5.68 7.45
C ALA A 251 -36.38 5.21 6.23
N ALA A 252 -36.93 4.29 5.41
CA ALA A 252 -36.87 4.33 3.94
C ALA A 252 -37.58 3.12 3.30
N ARG A 253 -38.42 3.39 2.31
CA ARG A 253 -39.18 2.42 1.51
C ARG A 253 -38.35 1.86 0.32
N PRO A 254 -38.80 0.75 -0.31
CA PRO A 254 -37.95 -0.16 -1.10
C PRO A 254 -37.95 0.18 -2.59
N HIS A 255 -36.87 -0.10 -3.33
CA HIS A 255 -36.89 -0.18 -4.80
C HIS A 255 -35.98 -1.27 -5.41
N ALA A 256 -36.63 -2.06 -6.28
CA ALA A 256 -36.23 -2.67 -7.55
C ALA A 256 -34.93 -3.53 -7.70
N ARG A 257 -35.20 -4.83 -7.92
CA ARG A 257 -34.54 -5.86 -8.75
C ARG A 257 -33.24 -5.51 -9.50
N SER A 258 -32.26 -6.41 -9.40
CA SER A 258 -31.47 -6.86 -10.57
C SER A 258 -31.04 -8.33 -10.44
N ARG A 259 -31.04 -9.00 -11.60
CA ARG A 259 -30.90 -10.44 -11.81
C ARG A 259 -29.45 -10.90 -11.65
N CYS A 260 -29.24 -12.03 -11.00
CA CYS A 260 -27.96 -12.73 -10.96
C CYS A 260 -27.55 -13.20 -12.37
N PHE A 261 -26.27 -13.04 -12.66
CA PHE A 261 -25.57 -13.37 -13.89
C PHE A 261 -25.86 -14.80 -14.39
N ALA A 262 -26.20 -14.94 -15.67
CA ALA A 262 -26.31 -16.22 -16.37
C ALA A 262 -24.94 -16.65 -16.94
N GLN A 263 -24.67 -17.95 -16.88
CA GLN A 263 -23.43 -18.62 -17.28
C GLN A 263 -23.12 -18.52 -18.79
N GLY A 264 -21.83 -18.51 -19.12
CA GLY A 264 -21.30 -18.77 -20.46
C GLY A 264 -19.87 -19.33 -20.39
N GLU A 265 -19.77 -20.64 -20.58
CA GLU A 265 -18.69 -21.48 -21.14
C GLU A 265 -17.19 -21.17 -20.95
N ARG A 266 -16.44 -22.24 -20.63
CA ARG A 266 -14.97 -22.30 -20.57
C ARG A 266 -14.33 -21.97 -21.92
N ARG A 267 -13.32 -21.09 -21.90
CA ARG A 267 -12.12 -21.22 -22.74
C ARG A 267 -10.87 -20.95 -21.90
N GLN A 268 -9.88 -21.83 -22.04
CA GLN A 268 -8.53 -21.65 -21.51
C GLN A 268 -7.89 -20.41 -22.13
N GLN A 269 -7.40 -19.48 -21.30
CA GLN A 269 -6.35 -18.50 -21.63
C GLN A 269 -5.97 -17.66 -20.40
N GLY A 270 -4.66 -17.59 -20.11
CA GLY A 270 -3.96 -16.51 -19.39
C GLY A 270 -4.35 -16.19 -17.94
N ALA A 271 -3.40 -16.32 -17.00
CA ALA A 271 -3.55 -15.83 -15.63
C ALA A 271 -3.93 -14.32 -15.62
N PRO A 272 -4.94 -13.87 -14.85
CA PRO A 272 -5.31 -12.47 -14.83
C PRO A 272 -4.40 -11.70 -13.88
N ALA A 273 -3.92 -10.53 -14.34
CA ALA A 273 -3.38 -9.51 -13.48
C ALA A 273 -4.50 -8.96 -12.58
N VAL A 274 -4.26 -8.95 -11.26
CA VAL A 274 -5.19 -8.38 -10.28
C VAL A 274 -5.06 -6.86 -10.32
N LEU A 275 -6.00 -6.20 -11.00
CA LEU A 275 -6.17 -4.76 -10.93
C LEU A 275 -6.86 -4.42 -9.60
N VAL A 276 -6.10 -3.89 -8.64
CA VAL A 276 -6.65 -3.41 -7.35
C VAL A 276 -7.38 -2.09 -7.60
N ALA A 277 -8.70 -2.13 -7.72
CA ALA A 277 -9.55 -0.95 -7.76
C ALA A 277 -9.72 -0.38 -6.34
N LEU A 278 -9.05 0.75 -6.07
CA LEU A 278 -9.26 1.56 -4.87
C LEU A 278 -10.67 2.18 -4.92
N HIS A 279 -11.61 1.64 -4.12
CA HIS A 279 -12.90 2.27 -3.91
C HIS A 279 -12.74 3.50 -3.02
N GLY A 280 -12.80 4.69 -3.63
CA GLY A 280 -13.11 5.93 -2.93
C GLY A 280 -14.60 5.99 -2.66
N SER A 281 -14.98 5.99 -1.38
CA SER A 281 -16.34 6.34 -0.96
C SER A 281 -16.56 7.82 -1.27
N SER A 282 -17.38 8.09 -2.30
CA SER A 282 -18.01 9.38 -2.53
C SER A 282 -19.31 9.42 -1.73
N GLY A 283 -19.38 10.33 -0.76
CA GLY A 283 -20.63 10.87 -0.22
C GLY A 283 -20.63 12.38 -0.38
N GLY A 284 -21.46 12.91 -1.28
CA GLY A 284 -22.06 14.26 -1.13
C GLY A 284 -23.12 14.19 -0.03
N GLU A 285 -23.69 15.27 0.52
CA GLU A 285 -24.13 16.59 0.05
C GLU A 285 -24.01 17.55 1.27
N ALA A 286 -24.01 18.89 1.24
CA ALA A 286 -24.41 19.94 0.31
C ALA A 286 -23.52 21.19 0.52
#